data_AF-A0A942IM75-F1
#
_entry.id   AF-A0A942IM75-F1
#
_cell.length_a   1.000
_cell.length_b   1.000
_cell.length_c   1.000
_cell.angle_alpha   90.00
_cell.angle_beta   90.00
_cell.angle_gamma   90.00
#
_symmetry.space_group_name_H-M   'P 1'
#
loop_
_entity.id
_entity.type
_entity.pdbx_description
1 polymer ?
#
loop_
_entity_poly.entity_id
_entity_poly.type
_entity_poly.pdbx_seq_one_letter_code
_entity_poly.pdbx_strand_id
1 'polypeptide(L)'
;MKHILLFSLSLLFAIKTKGQIINIDSCGLDTKSILNKWEIGYFKRSIGTLQSMDLENKHFAFAYGDKGSAIITKKDYFERWGRKYFINKDSVANILIVLTPEEKVSSGGYDYVIISWSKIQISEKSRKKLIERVRLNSEIRL
;
A
#
# COMPACT_ATOMS: atom_id res chain seq x y z
N MET A 1 -12.45 -62.52 -3.51
CA MET A 1 -13.11 -61.53 -2.64
C MET A 1 -12.47 -60.18 -2.93
N LYS A 2 -13.27 -59.26 -3.50
CA LYS A 2 -12.83 -57.94 -3.96
C LYS A 2 -12.85 -56.99 -2.76
N HIS A 3 -11.69 -56.60 -2.24
CA HIS A 3 -11.61 -55.46 -1.33
C HIS A 3 -11.19 -54.21 -2.11
N ILE A 4 -12.21 -53.39 -2.31
CA ILE A 4 -12.20 -52.01 -2.73
C ILE A 4 -11.26 -51.21 -1.80
N LEU A 5 -10.25 -50.56 -2.36
CA LEU A 5 -9.54 -49.47 -1.69
C LEU A 5 -9.86 -48.19 -2.46
N LEU A 6 -10.78 -47.41 -1.88
CA LEU A 6 -11.16 -46.08 -2.34
C LEU A 6 -9.89 -45.24 -2.46
N PHE A 7 -9.50 -44.90 -3.69
CA PHE A 7 -8.58 -43.80 -3.93
C PHE A 7 -9.35 -42.52 -3.63
N SER A 8 -9.08 -41.95 -2.45
CA SER A 8 -9.71 -40.74 -1.95
C SER A 8 -9.58 -39.61 -2.96
N LEU A 9 -10.74 -39.15 -3.42
CA LEU A 9 -11.00 -37.90 -4.10
C LEU A 9 -10.30 -36.74 -3.36
N SER A 10 -9.12 -36.33 -3.83
CA SER A 10 -8.46 -35.10 -3.42
C SER A 10 -9.15 -33.90 -4.07
N LEU A 11 -10.39 -33.66 -3.63
CA LEU A 11 -11.14 -32.44 -3.89
C LEU A 11 -10.52 -31.30 -3.05
N LEU A 12 -10.36 -30.13 -3.68
CA LEU A 12 -10.18 -28.81 -3.06
C LEU A 12 -8.75 -28.38 -2.65
N PHE A 13 -7.83 -28.32 -3.61
CA PHE A 13 -6.71 -27.35 -3.53
C PHE A 13 -6.98 -26.13 -4.42
N ALA A 14 -7.89 -25.26 -3.97
CA ALA A 14 -7.86 -23.83 -4.27
C ALA A 14 -8.89 -23.10 -3.39
N ILE A 15 -8.79 -23.22 -2.07
CA ILE A 15 -9.44 -22.25 -1.21
C ILE A 15 -8.65 -20.94 -1.34
N LYS A 16 -8.93 -20.14 -2.39
CA LYS A 16 -8.64 -18.71 -2.38
C LYS A 16 -9.59 -18.02 -1.39
N THR A 17 -9.51 -18.37 -0.12
CA THR A 17 -9.98 -17.49 0.96
C THR A 17 -8.74 -16.66 1.30
N LYS A 18 -8.75 -15.35 1.13
CA LYS A 18 -9.58 -14.41 1.85
C LYS A 18 -9.83 -13.20 0.95
N GLY A 19 -11.03 -13.06 0.42
CA GLY A 19 -11.55 -11.72 0.17
C GLY A 19 -11.74 -11.07 1.53
N GLN A 20 -10.70 -10.47 2.13
CA GLN A 20 -10.87 -9.66 3.32
C GLN A 20 -11.93 -8.61 2.98
N ILE A 21 -13.04 -8.61 3.72
CA ILE A 21 -14.06 -7.57 3.60
C ILE A 21 -13.37 -6.28 4.03
N ILE A 22 -13.14 -5.38 3.07
CA ILE A 22 -12.57 -4.07 3.34
C ILE A 22 -13.74 -3.14 3.60
N ASN A 23 -13.79 -2.56 4.81
CA ASN A 23 -14.67 -1.45 5.09
C ASN A 23 -14.03 -0.16 4.57
N ILE A 24 -14.39 0.24 3.35
CA ILE A 24 -13.83 1.44 2.71
C ILE A 24 -14.20 2.73 3.45
N ASP A 25 -15.32 2.75 4.18
CA ASP A 25 -15.73 3.89 4.99
C ASP A 25 -14.78 4.14 6.17
N SER A 26 -14.02 3.12 6.57
CA SER A 26 -13.02 3.21 7.63
C SER A 26 -11.59 3.53 7.14
N CYS A 27 -11.42 3.84 5.84
CA CYS A 27 -10.14 4.24 5.26
C CYS A 27 -10.03 5.76 5.11
N GLY A 28 -8.85 6.32 5.34
CA GLY A 28 -8.56 7.74 5.12
C GLY A 28 -9.21 8.67 6.15
N LEU A 29 -9.50 8.17 7.35
CA LEU A 29 -10.14 8.95 8.42
C LEU A 29 -9.22 10.02 9.03
N ASP A 30 -7.91 9.85 8.91
CA ASP A 30 -6.89 10.72 9.47
C ASP A 30 -5.69 10.91 8.53
N THR A 31 -4.82 11.84 8.92
CA THR A 31 -3.57 12.16 8.22
C THR A 31 -2.36 11.42 8.79
N LYS A 32 -2.56 10.48 9.73
CA LYS A 32 -1.45 9.76 10.38
C LYS A 32 -0.72 8.89 9.35
N SER A 33 0.60 8.81 9.50
CA SER A 33 1.46 8.01 8.64
C SER A 33 1.29 6.49 8.84
N ILE A 34 0.82 6.06 10.01
CA ILE A 34 0.54 4.64 10.28
C ILE A 34 -0.82 4.29 9.69
N LEU A 35 -0.89 3.13 9.04
CA LEU A 35 -2.13 2.59 8.48
C LEU A 35 -2.95 1.90 9.56
N ASN A 36 -4.26 2.10 9.52
CA ASN A 36 -5.20 1.28 10.28
C ASN A 36 -5.44 -0.08 9.59
N LYS A 37 -6.10 -1.01 10.28
CA LYS A 37 -6.34 -2.37 9.77
C LYS A 37 -7.08 -2.43 8.42
N TRP A 38 -7.99 -1.49 8.16
CA TRP A 38 -8.77 -1.43 6.92
C TRP A 38 -7.93 -0.89 5.76
N GLU A 39 -7.11 0.11 6.04
CA GLU A 39 -6.15 0.69 5.08
C GLU A 39 -5.07 -0.34 4.72
N ILE A 40 -4.59 -1.12 5.69
CA ILE A 40 -3.70 -2.26 5.45
C ILE A 40 -4.38 -3.27 4.50
N GLY A 41 -5.63 -3.66 4.79
CA GLY A 41 -6.39 -4.56 3.92
C GLY A 41 -6.55 -4.02 2.50
N TYR A 42 -6.83 -2.71 2.37
CA TYR A 42 -6.92 -2.01 1.09
C TYR A 42 -5.60 -2.07 0.31
N PHE A 43 -4.48 -1.71 0.93
CA PHE A 43 -3.19 -1.64 0.23
C PHE A 43 -2.63 -3.03 -0.07
N LYS A 44 -2.83 -4.03 0.79
CA LYS A 44 -2.49 -5.43 0.47
C LYS A 44 -3.29 -5.96 -0.72
N ARG A 45 -4.54 -5.55 -0.87
CA ARG A 45 -5.36 -5.92 -2.04
C ARG A 45 -4.90 -5.21 -3.31
N SER A 46 -4.61 -3.91 -3.24
CA SER A 46 -4.30 -3.08 -4.42
C SER A 46 -2.83 -3.13 -4.86
N ILE A 47 -1.91 -3.50 -3.98
CA ILE A 47 -0.47 -3.56 -4.24
C ILE A 47 0.01 -4.97 -3.89
N GLY A 48 0.22 -5.80 -4.93
CA GLY A 48 0.55 -7.22 -4.75
C GLY A 48 1.79 -7.48 -3.88
N THR A 49 2.80 -6.61 -3.94
CA THR A 49 4.04 -6.73 -3.15
C THR A 49 3.81 -6.59 -1.65
N LEU A 50 2.72 -5.94 -1.22
CA LEU A 50 2.41 -5.74 0.21
C LEU A 50 1.74 -6.96 0.86
N GLN A 51 1.23 -7.94 0.10
CA GLN A 51 0.42 -9.03 0.66
C GLN A 51 1.14 -9.82 1.75
N SER A 52 2.42 -10.13 1.55
CA SER A 52 3.26 -10.91 2.47
C SER A 52 3.98 -10.06 3.51
N MET A 53 3.95 -8.72 3.39
CA MET A 53 4.70 -7.83 4.28
C MET A 53 3.93 -7.58 5.58
N ASP A 54 4.67 -7.43 6.68
CA ASP A 54 4.14 -6.90 7.92
C ASP A 54 4.12 -5.36 7.87
N LEU A 55 2.92 -4.79 7.95
CA LEU A 55 2.68 -3.35 7.81
C LEU A 55 2.27 -2.71 9.13
N GLU A 56 2.16 -3.49 10.20
CA GLU A 56 1.76 -2.96 11.50
C GLU A 56 2.81 -2.00 12.05
N ASN A 57 2.34 -0.84 12.55
CA ASN A 57 3.19 0.22 13.09
C ASN A 57 4.25 0.78 12.13
N LYS A 58 4.09 0.57 10.83
CA LYS A 58 4.98 1.13 9.80
C LYS A 58 4.50 2.50 9.35
N HIS A 59 5.45 3.39 9.10
CA HIS A 59 5.18 4.76 8.66
C HIS A 59 5.16 4.86 7.13
N PHE A 60 4.06 5.36 6.58
CA PHE A 60 3.85 5.53 5.14
C PHE A 60 3.77 7.01 4.77
N ALA A 61 4.56 7.40 3.78
CA ALA A 61 4.38 8.65 3.07
C ALA A 61 3.57 8.40 1.79
N PHE A 62 2.82 9.42 1.38
CA PHE A 62 1.97 9.36 0.18
C PHE A 62 2.40 10.44 -0.80
N ALA A 63 2.61 10.05 -2.05
CA ALA A 63 2.97 10.94 -3.13
C ALA A 63 2.12 10.63 -4.38
N TYR A 64 2.07 11.57 -5.32
CA TYR A 64 1.41 11.36 -6.59
C TYR A 64 2.08 12.18 -7.72
N GLY A 65 1.67 11.89 -8.95
CA GLY A 65 2.21 12.52 -10.15
C GLY A 65 3.49 11.85 -10.64
N ASP A 66 4.08 12.40 -11.70
CA ASP A 66 5.31 11.84 -12.29
C ASP A 66 6.40 11.71 -11.23
N LYS A 67 6.80 10.45 -10.97
CA LYS A 67 7.84 10.08 -9.99
C LYS A 67 7.63 10.69 -8.59
N GLY A 68 6.36 10.87 -8.19
CA GLY A 68 6.00 11.42 -6.88
C GLY A 68 6.35 12.90 -6.73
N SER A 69 6.12 13.70 -7.78
CA SER A 69 6.40 15.14 -7.81
C SER A 69 5.68 15.92 -6.70
N ALA A 70 4.56 15.42 -6.18
CA ALA A 70 3.79 16.04 -5.10
C ALA A 70 3.54 15.08 -3.93
N ILE A 71 3.60 15.59 -2.70
CA ILE A 71 3.30 14.87 -1.46
C ILE A 71 1.86 15.17 -1.02
N ILE A 72 1.14 14.15 -0.56
CA ILE A 72 -0.24 14.26 -0.07
C ILE A 72 -0.39 13.56 1.28
N THR A 73 -1.51 13.76 1.94
CA THR A 73 -1.86 12.94 3.10
C THR A 73 -2.50 11.62 2.66
N LYS A 74 -2.52 10.64 3.57
CA LYS A 74 -3.32 9.42 3.43
C LYS A 74 -4.81 9.72 3.23
N LYS A 75 -5.33 10.70 3.98
CA LYS A 75 -6.71 11.19 3.83
C LYS A 75 -6.98 11.70 2.42
N ASP A 76 -6.12 12.57 1.89
CA ASP A 76 -6.23 13.09 0.51
C ASP A 76 -6.25 11.96 -0.52
N TYR A 77 -5.41 10.94 -0.35
CA TYR A 77 -5.37 9.78 -1.25
C TYR A 77 -6.74 9.08 -1.32
N PHE A 78 -7.35 8.79 -0.17
CA PHE A 78 -8.63 8.08 -0.11
C PHE A 78 -9.80 8.95 -0.58
N GLU A 79 -9.81 10.24 -0.25
CA GLU A 79 -10.83 11.20 -0.68
C GLU A 79 -10.81 11.40 -2.20
N ARG A 80 -9.63 11.55 -2.79
CA ARG A 80 -9.50 11.83 -4.22
C ARG A 80 -9.70 10.59 -5.08
N TRP A 81 -9.17 9.44 -4.65
CA TRP A 81 -9.05 8.27 -5.53
C TRP A 81 -9.41 6.96 -4.85
N GLY A 82 -8.82 6.67 -3.68
CA GLY A 82 -8.86 5.33 -3.09
C GLY A 82 -10.28 4.78 -2.92
N ARG A 83 -11.20 5.62 -2.45
CA ARG A 83 -12.62 5.27 -2.25
C ARG A 83 -13.35 5.04 -3.57
N LYS A 84 -13.28 5.99 -4.50
CA LYS A 84 -13.99 5.94 -5.79
C LYS A 84 -13.58 4.71 -6.60
N TYR A 85 -12.28 4.46 -6.71
CA TYR A 85 -11.77 3.31 -7.46
C TYR A 85 -12.18 1.99 -6.82
N PHE A 86 -12.13 1.89 -5.49
CA PHE A 86 -12.56 0.70 -4.77
C PHE A 86 -14.03 0.35 -5.02
N ILE A 87 -14.93 1.33 -4.91
CA ILE A 87 -16.38 1.15 -5.13
C ILE A 87 -16.66 0.68 -6.56
N ASN A 88 -15.91 1.21 -7.53
CA ASN A 88 -16.01 0.83 -8.93
C ASN A 88 -15.32 -0.51 -9.26
N LYS A 89 -14.83 -1.26 -8.26
CA LYS A 89 -14.09 -2.51 -8.41
C LYS A 89 -12.83 -2.36 -9.28
N ASP A 90 -12.24 -1.16 -9.25
CA ASP A 90 -10.99 -0.82 -9.91
C ASP A 90 -9.91 -0.50 -8.85
N SER A 91 -8.71 -0.16 -9.30
CA SER A 91 -7.56 0.12 -8.45
C SER A 91 -6.78 1.31 -8.97
N VAL A 92 -6.33 2.15 -8.03
CA VAL A 92 -5.37 3.20 -8.36
C VAL A 92 -4.03 2.55 -8.66
N ALA A 93 -3.41 2.92 -9.79
CA ALA A 93 -2.05 2.52 -10.09
C ALA A 93 -1.10 3.10 -9.04
N ASN A 94 -0.58 2.24 -8.17
CA ASN A 94 0.33 2.59 -7.10
C ASN A 94 1.65 1.84 -7.28
N ILE A 95 2.76 2.52 -6.99
CA ILE A 95 4.04 1.86 -6.74
C ILE A 95 4.42 2.02 -5.28
N LEU A 96 5.00 0.97 -4.70
CA LEU A 96 5.58 0.98 -3.38
C LEU A 96 7.09 1.17 -3.49
N ILE A 97 7.63 2.15 -2.79
CA ILE A 97 9.05 2.30 -2.54
C ILE A 97 9.32 1.89 -1.10
N VAL A 98 10.14 0.85 -0.91
CA VAL A 98 10.66 0.44 0.39
C VAL A 98 11.92 1.23 0.67
N LEU A 99 11.93 2.02 1.74
CA LEU A 99 13.08 2.86 2.08
C LEU A 99 14.17 2.03 2.76
N THR A 100 15.43 2.30 2.42
CA THR A 100 16.57 1.73 3.17
C THR A 100 16.65 2.36 4.56
N PRO A 101 17.43 1.79 5.50
CA PRO A 101 17.65 2.42 6.81
C PRO A 101 18.13 3.87 6.72
N GLU A 102 19.02 4.20 5.78
CA GLU A 102 19.55 5.54 5.57
C GLU A 102 18.47 6.50 5.03
N GLU A 103 17.63 6.02 4.12
CA GLU A 103 16.52 6.79 3.56
C GLU A 103 15.38 6.99 4.57
N LYS A 104 15.16 6.00 5.44
CA LYS A 104 14.21 6.13 6.56
C LYS A 104 14.62 7.27 7.48
N VAL A 105 15.90 7.34 7.87
CA VAL A 105 16.42 8.47 8.65
C VAL A 105 16.26 9.77 7.86
N SER A 106 16.67 9.79 6.59
CA SER A 106 16.66 10.98 5.74
C SER A 106 15.26 11.50 5.38
N SER A 107 14.23 10.68 5.50
CA SER A 107 12.83 11.04 5.25
C SER A 107 12.09 11.52 6.50
N GLY A 108 12.72 11.47 7.69
CA GLY A 108 12.06 11.76 8.96
C GLY A 108 11.36 10.55 9.59
N GLY A 109 11.80 9.34 9.28
CA GLY A 109 11.37 8.10 9.94
C GLY A 109 10.39 7.23 9.15
N TYR A 110 10.14 7.51 7.87
CA TYR A 110 9.22 6.71 7.06
C TYR A 110 9.82 5.36 6.65
N ASP A 111 9.01 4.31 6.66
CA ASP A 111 9.40 2.97 6.18
C ASP A 111 9.12 2.81 4.68
N TYR A 112 8.03 3.43 4.21
CA TYR A 112 7.52 3.25 2.85
C TYR A 112 7.04 4.57 2.24
N VAL A 113 7.11 4.64 0.91
CA VAL A 113 6.42 5.67 0.13
C VAL A 113 5.50 5.00 -0.89
N ILE A 114 4.22 5.36 -0.87
CA ILE A 114 3.26 4.97 -1.89
C ILE A 114 3.15 6.12 -2.89
N ILE A 115 3.45 5.85 -4.16
CA ILE A 115 3.32 6.83 -5.24
C ILE A 115 2.15 6.43 -6.13
N SER A 116 1.13 7.28 -6.16
CA SER A 116 -0.08 7.09 -6.96
C SER A 116 0.05 7.69 -8.35
N TRP A 117 -0.67 7.10 -9.31
CA TRP A 117 -0.63 7.45 -10.74
C TRP A 117 0.72 7.23 -11.40
N SER A 118 1.57 6.40 -10.79
CA SER A 118 2.84 5.98 -11.36
C SER A 118 2.80 4.48 -11.64
N LYS A 119 3.44 4.09 -12.75
CA LYS A 119 3.65 2.69 -13.14
C LYS A 119 5.13 2.38 -13.39
N ILE A 120 6.01 3.38 -13.25
CA ILE A 120 7.40 3.32 -13.69
C ILE A 120 8.30 3.36 -12.47
N GLN A 121 9.34 2.54 -12.48
CA GLN A 121 10.42 2.62 -11.50
C GLN A 121 11.07 4.00 -11.54
N ILE A 122 11.36 4.56 -10.37
CA ILE A 122 12.01 5.86 -10.25
C ILE A 122 13.53 5.71 -10.36
N SER A 123 14.20 6.62 -11.07
CA SER A 123 15.67 6.67 -11.07
C SER A 123 16.21 7.07 -9.71
N GLU A 124 17.46 6.72 -9.39
CA GLU A 124 18.10 7.10 -8.12
C GLU A 124 18.05 8.61 -7.86
N LYS A 125 18.29 9.43 -8.88
CA LYS A 125 18.17 10.88 -8.80
C LYS A 125 16.76 11.33 -8.39
N SER A 126 15.74 10.68 -8.95
CA SER A 126 14.33 10.98 -8.63
C SER A 126 13.95 10.50 -7.23
N ARG A 127 14.49 9.34 -6.80
CA ARG A 127 14.34 8.78 -5.46
C ARG A 127 14.91 9.71 -4.38
N LYS A 128 16.11 10.24 -4.57
CA LYS A 128 16.71 11.23 -3.65
C LYS A 128 15.83 12.47 -3.50
N LYS A 129 15.33 13.03 -4.61
CA LYS A 129 14.41 14.17 -4.60
C LYS A 129 13.08 13.85 -3.93
N LEU A 130 12.55 12.64 -4.11
CA LEU A 130 11.32 12.20 -3.45
C LEU A 130 11.51 12.16 -1.92
N ILE A 131 12.62 11.59 -1.44
CA ILE A 131 12.93 11.49 -0.01
C ILE A 131 13.05 12.89 0.62
N GLU A 132 13.73 13.81 -0.06
CA GLU A 132 13.83 15.20 0.36
C GLU A 132 12.45 15.87 0.49
N ARG A 133 11.57 15.70 -0.51
CA ARG A 133 10.20 16.23 -0.46
C ARG A 133 9.39 15.62 0.69
N VAL A 134 9.54 14.32 0.94
CA VAL A 134 8.86 13.64 2.05
C VAL A 134 9.30 14.28 3.37
N ARG A 135 10.60 14.51 3.59
CA ARG A 135 11.10 15.16 4.81
C ARG A 135 10.59 16.59 4.96
N LEU A 136 10.67 17.41 3.92
CA LEU A 136 10.20 18.79 3.99
C LEU A 136 8.70 18.87 4.31
N ASN A 137 7.89 17.93 3.80
CA ASN A 137 6.46 17.90 4.07
C ASN A 137 6.08 17.34 5.44
N SER A 138 6.93 16.51 6.06
CA SER A 138 6.67 16.03 7.42
C SER A 138 6.96 17.12 8.45
N GLU A 139 8.00 17.93 8.24
CA GLU A 139 8.35 19.06 9.10
C GLU A 139 7.26 20.16 9.12
N ILE A 140 6.59 20.42 7.99
CA ILE A 140 5.53 21.45 7.88
C ILE A 140 4.23 21.00 8.57
N ARG A 141 4.06 19.70 8.83
CA ARG A 141 2.80 19.11 9.33
C ARG A 141 2.85 18.72 10.82
N LEU A 142 3.95 19.02 11.51
CA LEU A 142 4.09 18.98 12.97
C LEU A 142 3.67 20.34 13.57
#